data_AF-A0A094F0F0-F1
#
_entry.id   AF-A0A094F0F0-F1
#
_cell.length_a   1.000
_cell.length_b   1.000
_cell.length_c   1.000
_cell.angle_alpha   90.00
_cell.angle_beta   90.00
_cell.angle_gamma   90.00
#
_symmetry.space_group_name_H-M   'P 1'
#
loop_
_entity.id
_entity.type
_entity.pdbx_description
1 polymer ?
#
loop_
_entity_poly.entity_id
_entity_poly.type
_entity_poly.pdbx_seq_one_letter_code
_entity_poly.pdbx_strand_id
1 'polypeptide(L)' 'MAPTLSEDDTDDLIYFARAGELGDFREALEALCKREGCPVEDILGVAVDGESGNGVFHMAAANGHSG' A
#
# COMPACT_ATOMS: atom_id res chain seq x y z
N MET A 1 5.67 -12.31 -12.71
CA MET A 1 4.91 -11.25 -13.39
C MET A 1 4.57 -10.26 -12.31
N ALA A 2 4.78 -8.96 -12.51
CA ALA A 2 4.43 -7.99 -11.47
C ALA A 2 2.90 -8.02 -11.25
N PRO A 3 2.41 -7.95 -10.00
CA PRO A 3 0.99 -7.89 -9.70
C PRO A 3 0.37 -6.64 -10.32
N THR A 4 -0.89 -6.72 -10.73
CA THR A 4 -1.62 -5.57 -11.28
C THR A 4 -2.64 -5.12 -10.25
N LEU A 5 -2.33 -4.05 -9.54
CA LEU A 5 -3.26 -3.41 -8.62
C LEU A 5 -4.19 -2.46 -9.38
N SER A 6 -5.44 -2.37 -8.92
CA SER A 6 -6.32 -1.30 -9.33
C SER A 6 -5.92 0.02 -8.66
N GLU A 7 -6.46 1.14 -9.16
CA GLU A 7 -6.29 2.46 -8.53
C GLU A 7 -6.87 2.45 -7.11
N ASP A 8 -8.08 1.92 -6.92
CA ASP A 8 -8.70 1.73 -5.59
C ASP A 8 -7.82 0.90 -4.63
N ASP A 9 -7.26 -0.24 -5.07
CA ASP A 9 -6.38 -1.06 -4.21
C ASP A 9 -5.15 -0.26 -3.76
N THR A 10 -4.62 0.58 -4.65
CA THR A 10 -3.43 1.40 -4.39
C THR A 10 -3.76 2.54 -3.44
N ASP A 11 -4.88 3.23 -3.66
CA ASP A 11 -5.37 4.31 -2.83
C ASP A 11 -5.68 3.83 -1.40
N ASP A 12 -6.29 2.66 -1.25
CA ASP A 12 -6.57 2.06 0.06
C ASP A 12 -5.28 1.78 0.83
N LEU A 13 -4.30 1.13 0.21
CA LEU A 13 -3.00 0.86 0.84
C LEU A 13 -2.28 2.15 1.27
N ILE A 14 -2.32 3.17 0.41
CA ILE A 14 -1.73 4.48 0.71
C ILE A 14 -2.49 5.18 1.83
N TYR A 15 -3.82 5.11 1.83
CA TYR A 15 -4.66 5.70 2.84
C TYR A 15 -4.39 5.07 4.20
N PHE A 16 -4.42 3.74 4.33
CA PHE A 16 -4.18 3.07 5.60
C PHE A 16 -2.77 3.35 6.14
N ALA A 17 -1.76 3.35 5.26
CA ALA A 17 -0.39 3.71 5.64
C ALA A 17 -0.28 5.15 6.13
N ARG A 18 -0.98 6.08 5.46
CA ARG A 18 -1.04 7.49 5.88
C ARG A 18 -1.85 7.68 7.16
N ALA A 19 -2.94 6.97 7.36
CA ALA A 19 -3.81 7.12 8.53
C ALA A 19 -3.24 6.41 9.78
N GLY A 20 -2.27 5.51 9.60
CA GLY A 20 -1.75 4.67 10.69
C GLY A 20 -2.67 3.49 11.06
N GLU A 21 -3.62 3.14 10.18
CA GLU A 21 -4.56 2.03 10.34
C GLU A 21 -3.86 0.70 10.04
N LEU A 22 -2.93 0.29 10.90
CA LEU A 22 -2.09 -0.91 10.69
C LEU A 22 -2.89 -2.21 10.57
N GLY A 23 -4.07 -2.28 11.20
CA GLY A 23 -4.96 -3.46 11.14
C GLY A 23 -5.51 -3.65 9.73
N ASP A 24 -6.21 -2.63 9.22
CA ASP A 24 -6.78 -2.61 7.89
C ASP A 24 -5.71 -2.68 6.80
N PHE A 25 -4.57 -2.00 7.00
CA PHE A 25 -3.44 -2.10 6.08
C PHE A 25 -2.97 -3.55 5.92
N ARG A 26 -2.82 -4.28 7.03
CA ARG A 26 -2.35 -5.67 6.98
C ARG A 26 -3.38 -6.59 6.36
N GLU A 27 -4.66 -6.42 6.68
CA GLU A 27 -5.75 -7.22 6.10
C GLU A 27 -5.83 -7.02 4.57
N ALA A 28 -5.79 -5.77 4.10
CA ALA A 28 -5.78 -5.45 2.68
C ALA A 28 -4.56 -6.07 1.98
N LEU A 29 -3.37 -5.93 2.56
CA LEU A 29 -2.13 -6.48 2.01
C LEU A 29 -2.17 -8.02 1.91
N GLU A 30 -2.67 -8.71 2.94
CA GLU A 30 -2.83 -10.17 2.94
C GLU A 30 -3.83 -10.63 1.88
N ALA A 31 -4.95 -9.91 1.73
CA ALA A 31 -5.95 -10.19 0.70
C ALA A 31 -5.38 -10.05 -0.71
N LEU A 32 -4.59 -9.00 -0.95
CA LEU A 32 -3.92 -8.74 -2.22
C LEU A 32 -2.86 -9.81 -2.54
N CYS A 33 -2.02 -10.16 -1.58
CA CYS A 33 -1.03 -11.24 -1.75
C CYS A 33 -1.71 -12.57 -2.11
N LYS A 34 -2.85 -12.88 -1.47
CA LYS A 34 -3.62 -14.09 -1.75
C LYS A 34 -4.29 -14.06 -3.13
N ARG A 35 -4.79 -12.90 -3.56
CA ARG A 35 -5.42 -12.69 -4.87
C ARG A 35 -4.42 -12.84 -6.01
N GLU A 36 -3.28 -12.17 -5.89
CA GLU A 36 -2.24 -12.13 -6.92
C GLU A 36 -1.30 -13.35 -6.87
N GLY A 37 -1.28 -14.07 -5.74
CA GLY A 37 -0.40 -15.22 -5.54
C GLY A 37 1.07 -14.85 -5.46
N CYS A 38 1.37 -13.63 -4.98
CA CYS A 38 2.72 -13.08 -4.90
C CYS A 38 3.07 -12.66 -3.45
N PRO A 39 4.37 -12.52 -3.13
CA PRO A 39 4.81 -12.02 -1.83
C PRO A 39 4.46 -10.53 -1.64
N VAL A 40 4.42 -10.11 -0.38
CA VAL A 40 4.14 -8.73 0.05
C VAL A 40 5.04 -7.70 -0.66
N GLU A 41 6.30 -8.03 -0.88
CA GLU A 41 7.29 -7.17 -1.53
C GLU A 41 6.88 -6.80 -2.97
N ASP A 42 6.24 -7.73 -3.69
CA ASP A 42 5.75 -7.49 -5.05
C ASP A 42 4.54 -6.55 -5.03
N ILE A 43 3.62 -6.70 -4.07
CA ILE A 43 2.48 -5.79 -3.88
C ILE A 43 2.96 -4.38 -3.54
N LEU A 44 3.86 -4.25 -2.57
CA LEU A 44 4.40 -2.96 -2.15
C LEU A 44 5.22 -2.27 -3.25
N GLY A 45 5.87 -3.05 -4.13
CA GLY A 45 6.64 -2.53 -5.25
C GLY A 45 5.78 -1.88 -6.34
N VAL A 46 4.51 -2.26 -6.46
CA VAL A 46 3.57 -1.72 -7.46
C VAL A 46 2.51 -0.80 -6.86
N ALA A 47 2.33 -0.80 -5.54
CA ALA A 47 1.42 0.10 -4.80
C ALA A 47 1.99 1.52 -4.75
N VAL A 48 1.93 2.20 -5.90
CA VAL A 48 2.46 3.53 -6.15
C VAL A 48 1.35 4.39 -6.73
N ASP A 49 1.08 5.54 -6.11
CA ASP A 49 0.10 6.50 -6.62
C ASP A 49 0.50 6.98 -8.03
N GLY A 50 -0.43 6.90 -8.97
CA GLY A 50 -0.21 7.24 -10.36
C GLY A 50 0.00 8.74 -10.62
N GLU A 51 -0.55 9.60 -9.76
CA GLU A 51 -0.44 11.05 -9.92
C GLU A 51 0.86 11.62 -9.34
N SER A 52 1.26 11.18 -8.15
CA SER A 52 2.42 11.70 -7.43
C SER A 52 3.67 10.82 -7.51
N GLY A 53 3.53 9.55 -7.90
CA GLY A 53 4.62 8.57 -7.88
C GLY A 53 5.01 8.11 -6.46
N ASN A 54 4.22 8.47 -5.44
CA ASN A 54 4.50 8.10 -4.06
C ASN A 54 4.02 6.68 -3.77
N GLY A 55 4.95 5.82 -3.35
CA GLY A 55 4.62 4.51 -2.79
C GLY A 55 4.21 4.56 -1.31
N VAL A 56 3.65 3.46 -0.82
CA VAL A 56 3.21 3.26 0.58
C VAL A 56 4.21 3.79 1.63
N PHE A 57 5.51 3.56 1.44
CA PHE A 57 6.55 3.99 2.40
C PHE A 57 6.74 5.52 2.48
N HIS A 58 6.52 6.25 1.40
CA HIS A 58 6.57 7.72 1.41
C HIS A 58 5.44 8.29 2.28
N MET A 59 4.27 7.65 2.20
CA MET A 59 3.06 8.09 2.88
C MET A 59 3.01 7.66 4.34
N ALA A 60 3.61 6.50 4.68
CA ALA A 60 3.85 6.10 6.07
C ALA A 60 4.75 7.11 6.82
N ALA A 61 5.74 7.71 6.15
CA ALA A 61 6.62 8.73 6.71
C ALA A 61 5.97 10.13 6.80
N ALA A 62 4.89 10.38 6.05
CA ALA A 62 4.13 11.63 6.08
C ALA A 62 3.23 11.79 7.32
N ASN A 63 3.13 10.74 8.14
CA ASN A 63 2.68 10.86 9.52
C ASN A 63 3.71 11.69 10.28
N GLY A 64 3.50 13.00 10.32
CA GLY A 64 4.29 13.94 11.10
C GLY A 64 4.45 13.40 12.52
N HIS A 65 5.57 12.73 12.77
CA HIS A 65 5.98 12.32 14.09
C HIS A 65 6.46 13.60 14.78
N SER A 66 5.50 14.43 15.18
CA SER A 66 5.70 15.46 16.18
C SER A 66 5.88 14.73 17.51
N GLY A 67 7.08 14.21 17.73
CA GLY A 67 7.53 13.82 19.05
C GLY A 67 7.52 15.01 20.01
#